data_AF-A0A4Q4CPC4-F1
#
_entry.id   AF-A0A4Q4CPC4-F1
#
_cell.length_a   1.000
_cell.length_b   1.000
_cell.length_c   1.000
_cell.angle_alpha   90.00
_cell.angle_beta   90.00
_cell.angle_gamma   90.00
#
_symmetry.space_group_name_H-M   'P 1'
#
loop_
_entity.id
_entity.type
_entity.pdbx_description
1 polymer ?
#
loop_
_entity_poly.entity_id
_entity_poly.type
_entity_poly.pdbx_seq_one_letter_code
_entity_poly.pdbx_strand_id
1 'polypeptide(L)' 'MSTHETPDLTMDTAFDEFVAAVEQEVRSVGDDEQAVTSAIAGHLQTWLERGVVIPEPLRAPHDDHYVMYPLHVAEDGSFS' A
#
# COMPACT_ATOMS: atom_id res chain seq x y z
N MET A 1 -0.85 16.00 -32.20
CA MET A 1 0.20 15.20 -31.55
C MET A 1 -0.16 15.17 -30.08
N SER A 2 -0.83 14.11 -29.62
CA SER A 2 -1.18 13.97 -28.21
C SER A 2 0.02 13.41 -27.47
N THR A 3 0.67 14.23 -26.67
CA THR A 3 1.66 13.81 -25.68
C THR A 3 0.96 12.84 -24.73
N HIS A 4 1.30 11.55 -24.78
CA HIS A 4 0.94 10.62 -23.71
C HIS A 4 1.81 10.97 -22.51
N GLU A 5 1.32 11.87 -21.66
CA GLU A 5 1.84 11.98 -20.30
C GLU A 5 1.39 10.71 -19.56
N THR A 6 2.34 9.87 -19.19
CA THR A 6 2.07 8.77 -18.26
C THR A 6 1.66 9.42 -16.94
N PRO A 7 0.44 9.19 -16.43
CA PRO A 7 0.03 9.75 -15.16
C PRO A 7 1.01 9.27 -14.08
N ASP A 8 1.40 10.19 -13.20
CA ASP A 8 2.17 9.86 -12.02
C ASP A 8 1.30 8.99 -11.10
N LEU A 9 1.63 7.70 -11.01
CA LEU A 9 0.93 6.71 -10.18
C LEU A 9 1.60 6.56 -8.81
N THR A 10 2.54 7.45 -8.48
CA THR A 10 3.31 7.33 -7.24
C THR A 10 2.43 7.71 -6.05
N MET A 11 2.45 6.86 -5.02
CA MET A 11 1.84 7.17 -3.73
C MET A 11 2.67 8.24 -3.00
N ASP A 12 2.13 8.79 -1.92
CA ASP A 12 2.85 9.79 -1.11
C ASP A 12 3.92 9.16 -0.21
N THR A 13 4.75 10.03 0.40
CA THR A 13 5.80 9.60 1.34
C THR A 13 5.23 8.89 2.57
N ALA A 14 3.97 9.14 2.96
CA ALA A 14 3.36 8.46 4.10
C ALA A 14 3.07 6.98 3.78
N PHE A 15 2.74 6.67 2.53
CA PHE A 15 2.64 5.30 2.05
C PHE A 15 4.01 4.60 2.03
N ASP A 16 5.06 5.27 1.55
CA ASP A 16 6.42 4.70 1.55
C ASP A 16 6.88 4.36 2.98
N GLU A 17 6.59 5.22 3.95
CA GLU A 17 6.85 4.98 5.38
C GLU A 17 6.06 3.78 5.92
N PHE A 18 4.80 3.63 5.51
CA PHE A 18 3.98 2.47 5.88
C PHE A 18 4.53 1.17 5.30
N VAL A 19 4.89 1.14 4.03
CA VAL A 19 5.49 -0.03 3.36
C VAL A 19 6.78 -0.45 4.07
N ALA A 20 7.67 0.50 4.37
CA ALA A 20 8.92 0.21 5.08
C ALA A 20 8.67 -0.35 6.49
N ALA A 21 7.63 0.12 7.19
CA ALA A 21 7.24 -0.41 8.49
C ALA A 21 6.74 -1.87 8.38
N VAL A 22 5.87 -2.17 7.41
CA VAL A 22 5.39 -3.53 7.16
C VAL A 22 6.53 -4.48 6.86
N GLU A 23 7.46 -4.09 5.98
CA GLU A 23 8.64 -4.89 5.63
C GLU A 23 9.49 -5.21 6.87
N GLN A 24 9.65 -4.25 7.77
CA GLN A 24 10.37 -4.44 9.03
C GLN A 24 9.64 -5.40 9.99
N GLU A 25 8.31 -5.31 10.11
CA GLU A 25 7.53 -6.23 10.95
C GLU A 25 7.58 -7.66 10.42
N VAL A 26 7.36 -7.86 9.11
CA VAL A 26 7.43 -9.17 8.45
C VAL A 26 8.82 -9.81 8.65
N ARG A 27 9.89 -9.02 8.53
CA ARG A 27 11.26 -9.51 8.74
C ARG A 27 11.59 -9.84 10.20
N SER A 28 11.07 -9.07 11.16
CA SER A 28 11.51 -9.13 12.56
C SER A 28 10.68 -10.06 13.44
N VAL A 29 9.37 -10.14 13.20
CA VAL A 29 8.46 -10.99 13.97
C VAL A 29 8.50 -12.44 13.46
N GLY A 30 8.78 -12.63 12.17
CA GLY A 30 8.86 -13.95 11.55
C GLY A 30 7.50 -14.62 11.41
N ASP A 31 7.40 -15.88 11.84
CA ASP A 31 6.27 -16.77 11.49
C ASP A 31 5.07 -16.65 12.46
N ASP A 32 5.11 -15.73 13.43
CA ASP A 32 3.99 -15.48 14.34
C ASP A 32 2.97 -14.56 13.66
N GLU A 33 1.98 -15.19 13.00
CA GLU A 33 0.92 -14.50 12.27
C GLU A 33 0.14 -13.51 13.13
N GLN A 34 -0.16 -13.86 14.39
CA GLN A 34 -0.93 -12.99 15.27
C GLN A 34 -0.12 -11.74 15.65
N ALA A 35 1.16 -11.92 15.96
CA ALA A 35 2.05 -10.83 16.28
C ALA A 35 2.28 -9.90 15.08
N VAL A 36 2.55 -10.46 13.89
CA VAL A 36 2.72 -9.71 12.62
C VAL A 36 1.46 -8.89 12.33
N THR A 37 0.29 -9.54 12.36
CA THR A 37 -0.99 -8.89 12.06
C THR A 37 -1.27 -7.74 13.02
N SER A 38 -1.02 -7.93 14.31
CA SER A 38 -1.27 -6.90 15.33
C SER A 38 -0.35 -5.69 15.16
N ALA A 39 0.93 -5.92 14.81
CA ALA A 39 1.89 -4.85 14.57
C ALA A 39 1.53 -4.06 13.30
N ILE A 40 1.27 -4.76 12.19
CA ILE A 40 0.85 -4.14 10.92
C ILE A 40 -0.44 -3.34 11.10
N ALA A 41 -1.42 -3.82 11.87
CA ALA A 41 -2.65 -3.10 12.13
C ALA A 41 -2.41 -1.72 12.77
N GLY A 42 -1.43 -1.60 13.67
CA GLY A 42 -1.04 -0.33 14.29
C GLY A 42 -0.43 0.65 13.28
N HIS A 43 0.45 0.16 12.40
CA HIS A 43 1.05 0.95 11.32
C HIS A 43 0.00 1.40 10.30
N LEU A 44 -0.91 0.51 9.93
CA LEU A 44 -2.03 0.80 9.02
C LEU A 44 -2.94 1.87 9.62
N GLN A 45 -3.33 1.76 10.89
CA GLN A 45 -4.15 2.77 11.55
C GLN A 45 -3.45 4.14 11.55
N THR A 46 -2.16 4.18 11.87
CA THR A 46 -1.37 5.42 11.88
C THR A 46 -1.33 6.07 10.50
N TRP A 47 -1.15 5.29 9.44
CA TRP A 47 -1.18 5.79 8.07
C TRP A 47 -2.57 6.34 7.68
N LEU A 48 -3.64 5.60 8.01
CA LEU A 48 -5.02 6.02 7.75
C LEU A 48 -5.37 7.34 8.45
N GLU A 49 -4.93 7.53 9.69
CA GLU A 49 -5.18 8.73 10.50
C GLU A 49 -4.48 9.99 9.96
N ARG A 50 -3.41 9.83 9.17
CA ARG A 50 -2.70 10.95 8.53
C ARG A 50 -3.41 11.49 7.29
N GLY A 51 -4.41 10.76 6.79
CA GLY A 51 -5.12 11.07 5.55
C GLY A 51 -4.43 10.46 4.35
N VAL A 52 -5.06 9.46 3.74
CA VAL A 52 -4.53 8.72 2.59
C VAL A 52 -4.85 9.43 1.28
N VAL A 53 -3.83 9.63 0.45
CA VAL A 53 -3.98 10.14 -0.91
C VAL A 53 -3.63 9.02 -1.90
N ILE A 54 -4.64 8.50 -2.60
CA ILE A 54 -4.47 7.53 -3.69
C ILE A 54 -4.61 8.26 -5.03
N PRO A 55 -3.68 8.08 -5.99
CA PRO A 55 -3.78 8.65 -7.34
C PRO A 55 -5.12 8.31 -8.01
N GLU A 56 -5.68 9.26 -8.77
CA GLU A 56 -6.99 9.10 -9.44
C GLU A 56 -7.14 7.76 -10.20
N PRO A 57 -6.15 7.34 -11.01
CA PRO A 57 -6.28 6.11 -11.79
C PRO A 57 -6.39 4.84 -10.92
N LEU A 58 -5.98 4.89 -9.65
CA LEU A 58 -5.97 3.77 -8.71
C LEU A 58 -7.16 3.79 -7.73
N ARG A 59 -7.99 4.84 -7.76
CA ARG A 59 -9.21 4.94 -6.92
C ARG A 59 -10.50 5.02 -7.73
N ALA A 60 -10.40 5.07 -9.06
CA ALA A 60 -11.55 5.15 -9.94
C ALA A 60 -12.42 3.88 -9.79
N PRO A 61 -13.73 4.02 -9.52
CA PRO A 61 -14.63 2.88 -9.47
C PRO A 61 -14.87 2.32 -10.87
N HIS A 62 -15.24 1.04 -10.95
CA HIS A 62 -15.75 0.42 -12.16
C HIS A 62 -17.24 0.10 -11.98
N ASP A 63 -18.06 0.39 -13.00
CA ASP A 63 -19.53 0.31 -12.89
C ASP A 63 -20.04 -1.12 -12.68
N ASP A 64 -19.42 -2.10 -13.34
CA ASP A 64 -19.90 -3.49 -13.34
C ASP A 64 -19.31 -4.40 -12.22
N HIS A 65 -18.17 -4.04 -11.63
CA HIS A 65 -17.46 -4.91 -10.70
C HIS A 65 -16.52 -4.14 -9.76
N TYR A 66 -16.13 -4.77 -8.65
CA TYR A 66 -15.08 -4.23 -7.79
C TYR A 66 -13.71 -4.47 -8.45
N VAL A 67 -12.82 -3.47 -8.39
CA VAL A 67 -11.45 -3.57 -8.88
C VAL A 67 -10.49 -3.48 -7.69
N MET A 68 -9.48 -4.33 -7.65
CA MET A 68 -8.39 -4.26 -6.68
C MET A 68 -7.11 -3.82 -7.41
N TYR A 69 -6.64 -2.63 -7.08
CA TYR A 69 -5.37 -2.10 -7.58
C TYR A 69 -4.26 -2.42 -6.56
N PRO A 70 -3.30 -3.29 -6.88
CA PRO A 70 -2.15 -3.50 -5.99
C PRO A 70 -1.37 -2.18 -5.89
N LEU A 71 -1.16 -1.68 -4.67
CA LEU A 71 -0.43 -0.45 -4.41
C LEU A 71 1.07 -0.70 -4.21
N HIS A 72 1.42 -1.88 -3.69
CA HIS A 72 2.79 -2.33 -3.51
C HIS A 72 2.86 -3.85 -3.67
N VAL A 73 4.03 -4.36 -4.05
CA VAL A 73 4.36 -5.79 -4.02
C VAL A 73 5.84 -5.86 -3.63
N ALA A 74 6.13 -6.56 -2.53
CA ALA A 74 7.52 -6.76 -2.09
C ALA A 74 8.31 -7.55 -3.12
N GLU A 75 9.59 -7.21 -3.33
CA GLU A 75 10.44 -7.88 -4.34
C GLU A 75 10.60 -9.38 -4.08
N ASP A 76 10.57 -9.80 -2.81
CA ASP A 76 10.66 -11.20 -2.39
C ASP A 76 9.31 -11.92 -2.32
N GLY A 77 8.20 -11.21 -2.60
CA GLY A 77 6.86 -11.75 -2.56
C GLY A 77 6.30 -12.00 -1.15
N SER A 78 6.93 -11.45 -0.11
CA SER A 78 6.51 -11.63 1.28
C SER A 78 5.18 -10.95 1.63
N PHE A 79 4.83 -9.86 0.94
CA PHE A 79 3.52 -9.21 1.05
C PHE A 79 3.17 -8.39 -0.21
N SER A 80 1.89 -8.00 -0.30
CA SER A 80 1.32 -7.08 -1.28
C SER A 80 0.31 -6.18 -0.61
#